data_AF-A0A183A2Z3-F1
#
_entry.id   AF-A0A183A2Z3-F1
#
_cell.length_a   1.000
_cell.length_b   1.000
_cell.length_c   1.000
_cell.angle_alpha   90.00
_cell.angle_beta   90.00
_cell.angle_gamma   90.00
#
_symmetry.space_group_name_H-M   'P 1'
#
loop_
_entity.id
_entity.type
_entity.pdbx_description
1 polymer ?
#
loop_
_entity_poly.entity_id
_entity_poly.type
_entity_poly.pdbx_seq_one_letter_code
_entity_poly.pdbx_strand_id
1 'polypeptide(L)'
;MDLFSDAHIAASPSKIEEWVERFELWFIRKGGTQNQSALFLTASGCGLYSLLRNLAFFEAPAKLPYESLKSPLLNHLLPTGFQTHERAKFNSMIRTDDVSCREQQLNKQELRCNYGDRLEE
;
A
#
# COMPACT_ATOMS: atom_id res chain seq x y z
N MET A 1 19.28 -16.63 2.29
CA MET A 1 18.07 -17.46 2.38
C MET A 1 16.93 -16.49 2.15
N ASP A 2 16.63 -16.22 0.88
CA ASP A 2 15.68 -15.17 0.51
C ASP A 2 14.27 -15.70 0.71
N LEU A 3 13.75 -15.54 1.92
CA LEU A 3 12.44 -16.09 2.29
C LEU A 3 11.28 -15.45 1.51
N PHE A 4 11.53 -14.36 0.77
CA PHE A 4 10.51 -13.59 0.05
C PHE A 4 11.05 -12.90 -1.22
N SER A 5 11.95 -13.55 -1.98
CA SER A 5 12.50 -13.01 -3.23
C SER A 5 11.46 -13.02 -4.37
N ASP A 6 10.54 -12.06 -4.33
CA ASP A 6 9.94 -11.56 -5.56
C ASP A 6 10.41 -10.13 -5.77
N ALA A 7 11.22 -9.92 -6.82
CA ALA A 7 11.61 -8.60 -7.31
C ALA A 7 10.41 -7.71 -7.74
N HIS A 8 9.19 -8.22 -7.56
CA HIS A 8 7.95 -7.71 -8.11
C HIS A 8 6.88 -7.38 -7.05
N ILE A 9 7.24 -7.34 -5.76
CA ILE A 9 6.31 -6.93 -4.68
C ILE A 9 5.74 -5.52 -4.92
N ALA A 10 6.49 -4.65 -5.60
CA ALA A 10 6.06 -3.28 -5.90
C ALA A 10 5.04 -3.13 -7.06
N ALA A 11 4.67 -4.21 -7.77
CA ALA A 11 3.89 -4.08 -9.01
C ALA A 11 2.37 -4.20 -8.87
N SER A 12 1.85 -4.60 -7.70
CA SER A 12 0.41 -4.53 -7.46
C SER A 12 0.09 -4.35 -5.96
N PRO A 13 -0.87 -3.47 -5.63
CA PRO A 13 -1.34 -3.23 -4.28
C PRO A 13 -1.56 -4.49 -3.41
N SER A 14 -2.24 -5.51 -3.95
CA SER A 14 -2.53 -6.74 -3.21
C SER A 14 -1.26 -7.52 -2.79
N LYS A 15 -0.18 -7.43 -3.58
CA LYS A 15 1.04 -8.20 -3.32
C LYS A 15 1.82 -7.69 -2.11
N ILE A 16 1.78 -6.38 -1.84
CA ILE A 16 2.47 -5.83 -0.66
C ILE A 16 1.72 -6.13 0.62
N GLU A 17 0.38 -6.06 0.63
CA GLU A 17 -0.44 -6.41 1.78
C GLU A 17 -0.26 -7.89 2.16
N GLU A 18 -0.37 -8.80 1.18
CA GLU A 18 -0.13 -10.24 1.37
C GLU A 18 1.31 -10.54 1.84
N TRP A 19 2.30 -9.76 1.40
CA TRP A 19 3.67 -9.90 1.87
C TRP A 19 3.82 -9.48 3.34
N VAL A 20 3.24 -8.35 3.73
CA VAL A 20 3.27 -7.86 5.13
C VAL A 20 2.56 -8.86 6.05
N GLU A 21 1.39 -9.36 5.66
CA GLU A 21 0.65 -10.37 6.44
C GLU A 21 1.48 -11.66 6.63
N ARG A 22 2.11 -12.17 5.57
CA ARG A 22 2.99 -13.34 5.67
C ARG A 22 4.19 -13.11 6.58
N PHE A 23 4.77 -11.91 6.56
CA PHE A 23 5.85 -11.55 7.47
C PHE A 23 5.38 -11.58 8.93
N GLU A 24 4.21 -11.01 9.24
CA GLU A 24 3.66 -10.96 10.60
C GLU A 24 3.35 -12.36 11.13
N LEU A 25 2.74 -13.22 10.32
CA LEU A 25 2.50 -14.62 10.68
C LEU A 25 3.80 -15.39 10.93
N TRP A 26 4.81 -15.17 10.09
CA TRP A 26 6.13 -15.76 10.28
C TRP A 26 6.81 -15.27 11.57
N PHE A 27 6.72 -13.97 11.87
CA PHE A 27 7.28 -13.36 13.08
C PHE A 27 6.61 -13.93 14.35
N ILE A 28 5.28 -14.05 14.36
CA ILE A 28 4.52 -14.69 15.45
C ILE A 28 4.97 -16.14 15.63
N ARG A 29 5.11 -16.90 14.54
CA ARG A 29 5.57 -18.30 14.61
C ARG A 29 7.00 -18.42 15.17
N LYS A 30 7.86 -17.41 14.97
CA LYS A 30 9.21 -17.35 15.55
C LYS A 30 9.23 -16.96 17.03
N GLY A 31 8.08 -16.65 17.63
CA GLY A 31 7.94 -16.37 19.05
C GLY A 31 8.01 -14.90 19.43
N GLY A 32 8.04 -13.96 18.47
CA GLY A 32 7.87 -12.53 18.73
C GLY A 32 8.92 -11.83 19.61
N THR A 33 10.00 -12.52 20.00
CA THR A 33 11.01 -11.99 20.94
C THR A 33 12.17 -11.26 20.25
N GLN A 34 12.33 -11.42 18.94
CA GLN A 34 13.39 -10.78 18.16
C GLN A 34 12.99 -9.37 17.74
N ASN A 35 13.98 -8.54 17.40
CA ASN A 35 13.73 -7.19 16.89
C ASN A 35 12.97 -7.26 15.55
N GLN A 36 11.67 -6.98 15.62
CA GLN A 36 10.76 -7.05 14.48
C GLN A 36 11.19 -6.13 13.33
N SER A 37 11.65 -4.90 13.63
CA SER A 37 12.14 -3.95 12.61
C SER A 37 13.35 -4.48 11.86
N ALA A 38 14.33 -5.05 12.57
CA ALA A 38 15.51 -5.62 11.95
C ALA A 38 15.17 -6.82 11.06
N LEU A 39 14.25 -7.68 11.51
CA LEU A 39 13.76 -8.81 10.73
C LEU A 39 12.96 -8.35 9.51
N PHE A 40 12.12 -7.33 9.66
CA PHE A 40 11.36 -6.74 8.56
C PHE A 40 12.29 -6.19 7.47
N LEU A 41 13.32 -5.43 7.86
CA LEU A 41 14.31 -4.88 6.93
C LEU A 41 15.15 -5.98 6.25
N THR A 42 15.47 -7.07 6.97
CA THR A 42 16.22 -8.20 6.42
C THR A 42 15.37 -9.04 5.46
N ALA A 43 14.09 -9.22 5.77
CA ALA A 43 13.13 -9.90 4.91
C ALA A 43 12.74 -9.05 3.69
N SER A 44 12.84 -7.72 3.82
CA SER A 44 12.63 -6.79 2.72
C SER A 44 13.77 -6.92 1.71
N GLY A 45 13.44 -7.18 0.45
CA GLY A 45 14.44 -7.15 -0.63
C GLY A 45 15.03 -5.75 -0.83
N CYS A 46 16.12 -5.65 -1.59
CA CYS A 46 16.86 -4.39 -1.78
C CYS A 46 15.97 -3.19 -2.18
N GLY A 47 14.99 -3.40 -3.06
CA GLY A 47 14.07 -2.34 -3.49
C GLY A 47 13.21 -1.78 -2.35
N LEU A 48 12.62 -2.66 -1.54
CA LEU A 48 11.83 -2.26 -0.37
C LEU A 48 12.71 -1.62 0.70
N TYR A 49 13.90 -2.17 0.94
CA TYR A 49 14.86 -1.58 1.88
C TYR A 49 15.28 -0.17 1.46
N SER A 50 15.61 0.06 0.18
CA SER A 50 15.95 1.39 -0.33
C SER A 50 14.79 2.37 -0.18
N LEU A 51 13.55 1.94 -0.44
CA LEU A 51 12.36 2.75 -0.22
C LEU A 51 12.18 3.09 1.27
N LEU A 52 12.26 2.09 2.16
CA LEU A 52 12.18 2.28 3.61
C LEU A 52 13.28 3.22 4.12
N ARG A 53 14.49 3.14 3.56
CA ARG A 53 15.59 4.06 3.87
C ARG A 53 15.26 5.51 3.49
N ASN A 54 14.64 5.72 2.34
CA ASN A 54 14.21 7.06 1.93
C ASN A 54 13.05 7.57 2.80
N LEU A 55 12.13 6.68 3.20
CA LEU A 55 10.99 7.00 4.05
C LEU A 55 11.38 7.27 5.52
N ALA A 56 12.45 6.65 6.02
CA ALA A 56 12.95 6.82 7.39
C ALA A 56 13.61 8.19 7.68
N PHE A 57 13.72 9.07 6.68
CA PHE A 57 14.33 10.39 6.80
C PHE A 57 15.75 10.34 7.42
N PHE A 58 16.17 11.35 8.20
CA PHE A 58 17.52 11.39 8.82
C PHE A 58 17.79 10.26 9.82
N GLU A 59 16.81 9.42 10.16
CA GLU A 59 17.00 8.29 11.07
C GLU A 59 17.35 7.00 10.32
N ALA A 60 18.19 6.17 10.95
CA ALA A 60 18.51 4.87 10.42
C ALA A 60 17.26 3.95 10.53
N PRO A 61 16.80 3.29 9.46
CA PRO A 61 15.59 2.46 9.49
C PRO A 61 15.59 1.40 10.58
N ALA A 62 16.76 0.84 10.92
CA ALA A 62 16.91 -0.17 11.95
C ALA A 62 16.63 0.33 13.38
N LYS A 63 16.60 1.65 13.60
CA LYS A 63 16.26 2.27 14.88
C LYS A 63 14.77 2.57 15.01
N LEU A 64 14.03 2.55 13.90
CA LEU A 64 12.61 2.84 13.91
C LEU A 64 11.81 1.64 14.43
N PRO A 65 10.74 1.87 15.20
CA PRO A 65 9.75 0.84 15.52
C PRO A 65 9.13 0.25 14.24
N TYR A 66 8.67 -0.99 14.31
CA TYR A 66 8.08 -1.69 13.17
C TYR A 66 6.92 -0.91 12.54
N GLU A 67 6.01 -0.38 13.35
CA GLU A 67 4.88 0.41 12.85
C GLU A 67 5.29 1.69 12.13
N SER A 68 6.40 2.31 12.55
CA SER A 68 7.02 3.46 11.89
C SER A 68 7.69 3.11 10.56
N LEU A 69 7.88 1.82 10.26
CA LEU A 69 8.34 1.32 8.95
C LEU A 69 7.16 0.86 8.09
N LYS A 70 6.23 0.08 8.68
CA LYS A 70 5.06 -0.49 7.98
C LYS A 70 4.11 0.58 7.46
N SER A 71 3.70 1.52 8.31
CA SER A 71 2.66 2.49 7.95
C SER A 71 3.08 3.40 6.78
N PRO A 72 4.28 4.02 6.79
CA PRO A 72 4.73 4.83 5.65
C PRO A 72 4.92 4.01 4.37
N LEU A 73 5.40 2.76 4.48
CA LEU A 73 5.57 1.87 3.34
C LEU A 73 4.23 1.56 2.66
N LEU A 74 3.22 1.17 3.45
CA LEU A 74 1.89 0.88 2.94
C LEU A 74 1.25 2.15 2.37
N ASN A 75 1.31 3.29 3.06
CA ASN A 75 0.77 4.54 2.54
C ASN A 75 1.41 4.98 1.22
N HIS A 76 2.71 4.70 1.02
CA HIS A 76 3.41 5.03 -0.22
C HIS A 76 3.03 4.09 -1.37
N LEU A 77 2.94 2.78 -1.12
CA LEU A 77 2.65 1.77 -2.14
C LEU A 77 1.15 1.59 -2.42
N LEU A 78 0.33 1.92 -1.43
CA LEU A 78 -1.12 1.84 -1.40
C LEU A 78 -1.68 3.20 -1.00
N PRO A 79 -1.49 4.25 -1.81
CA PRO A 79 -2.04 5.55 -1.47
C PRO A 79 -3.56 5.42 -1.33
N THR A 80 -4.05 5.58 -0.10
CA THR A 80 -5.48 5.56 0.22
C THR A 80 -6.15 6.65 -0.59
N GLY A 81 -6.89 6.24 -1.63
CA GLY A 81 -7.65 7.11 -2.51
C GLY A 81 -6.89 8.36 -2.92
N PHE A 82 -6.10 8.30 -3.99
CA PHE A 82 -5.88 9.53 -4.75
C PHE A 82 -7.22 9.95 -5.32
N GLN A 83 -8.01 10.68 -4.54
CA GLN A 83 -9.28 11.24 -4.96
C GLN A 83 -9.06 12.00 -6.28
N THR A 84 -7.90 12.64 -6.44
CA THR A 84 -7.48 13.29 -7.67
C THR A 84 -7.21 12.31 -8.82
N HIS A 85 -6.57 11.16 -8.59
CA HIS A 85 -6.35 10.14 -9.63
C HIS A 85 -7.66 9.45 -10.02
N GLU A 86 -8.47 9.05 -9.04
CA GLU A 86 -9.79 8.46 -9.27
C GLU A 86 -10.74 9.47 -9.92
N ARG A 87 -10.72 10.76 -9.53
CA ARG A 87 -11.42 11.85 -10.23
C ARG A 87 -10.89 12.07 -11.64
N ALA A 88 -9.58 12.04 -11.85
CA ALA A 88 -9.00 12.20 -13.18
C ALA A 88 -9.39 11.03 -14.09
N LYS A 89 -9.36 9.81 -13.57
CA LYS A 89 -9.83 8.59 -14.25
C LYS A 89 -11.34 8.64 -14.52
N PHE A 90 -12.13 9.13 -13.57
CA PHE A 90 -13.55 9.36 -13.74
C PHE A 90 -13.85 10.38 -14.84
N ASN A 91 -13.16 11.52 -14.80
CA ASN A 91 -13.32 12.59 -15.78
C ASN A 91 -12.82 12.20 -17.18
N SER A 92 -11.88 11.26 -17.29
CA SER A 92 -11.37 10.77 -18.57
C SER A 92 -12.18 9.63 -19.18
N MET A 93 -13.17 9.07 -18.46
CA MET A 93 -14.14 8.14 -19.05
C MET A 93 -15.04 8.91 -20.03
N ILE A 94 -14.77 8.72 -21.33
CA ILE A 94 -15.63 9.24 -22.40
C ILE A 94 -17.00 8.57 -22.29
N ARG A 95 -18.06 9.38 -22.40
CA ARG A 95 -19.45 8.92 -22.35
C ARG A 95 -19.71 7.92 -23.47
N THR A 96 -19.76 6.63 -23.17
CA THR A 96 -20.35 5.62 -24.06
C THR A 96 -21.85 5.50 -23.78
N ASP A 97 -22.63 5.19 -24.82
CA ASP A 97 -24.09 5.28 -24.82
C ASP A 97 -24.81 4.19 -24.00
N ASP A 98 -24.06 3.28 -23.35
CA ASP A 98 -24.63 2.22 -22.53
C ASP A 98 -24.81 2.67 -21.07
N VAL A 99 -26.05 2.98 -20.71
CA VAL A 99 -26.41 3.53 -19.39
C VAL A 99 -26.22 2.48 -18.27
N SER A 100 -26.25 1.19 -18.61
CA SER A 100 -26.20 0.06 -17.66
C SER A 100 -24.81 -0.24 -17.11
N CYS A 101 -23.74 -0.25 -17.92
CA CYS A 101 -22.39 -0.33 -17.36
C CYS A 101 -22.06 0.91 -16.55
N ARG A 102 -22.61 2.06 -16.95
CA ARG A 102 -22.37 3.36 -16.33
C ARG A 102 -22.69 3.35 -14.84
N GLU A 103 -23.89 2.97 -14.44
CA GLU A 103 -24.30 3.00 -13.03
C GLU A 103 -23.48 2.05 -12.15
N GLN A 104 -23.13 0.87 -12.67
CA GLN A 104 -22.28 -0.10 -11.95
C GLN A 104 -20.84 0.38 -11.80
N GLN A 105 -20.28 1.03 -12.83
CA GLN A 105 -18.93 1.61 -12.79
C GLN A 105 -18.86 2.79 -11.81
N LEU A 106 -19.87 3.67 -11.85
CA LEU A 106 -19.99 4.85 -11.00
C LEU A 106 -20.06 4.47 -9.52
N ASN A 107 -20.93 3.51 -9.16
CA ASN A 107 -21.13 3.08 -7.78
C ASN A 107 -19.86 2.43 -7.18
N LYS A 108 -19.12 1.65 -7.98
CA LYS A 108 -17.85 1.02 -7.56
C LYS A 108 -16.71 2.03 -7.35
N GLN A 109 -16.74 3.18 -8.04
CA GLN A 109 -15.76 4.25 -7.89
C GLN A 109 -16.14 5.30 -6.84
N GLU A 110 -17.43 5.53 -6.60
CA GLU A 110 -17.91 6.46 -5.56
C GLU A 110 -17.42 6.05 -4.16
N LEU A 111 -17.44 4.74 -3.86
CA LEU A 111 -16.85 4.15 -2.65
C LEU A 111 -15.36 4.46 -2.45
N ARG A 112 -14.62 4.78 -3.52
CA ARG A 112 -13.19 5.10 -3.46
C ARG A 112 -12.88 6.58 -3.47
N CYS A 113 -13.86 7.41 -3.86
CA CYS A 113 -13.61 8.79 -4.25
C CYS A 113 -14.40 9.81 -3.41
N ASN A 114 -15.23 9.37 -2.46
CA ASN A 114 -15.97 10.17 -1.48
C ASN A 114 -16.49 11.50 -2.06
N TYR A 115 -17.22 11.40 -3.17
CA TYR A 115 -17.62 12.55 -3.99
C TYR A 115 -18.81 13.32 -3.37
N GLY A 116 -19.63 12.65 -2.56
CA GLY A 116 -20.86 13.17 -1.96
C GLY A 116 -20.68 14.26 -0.88
N ASP A 117 -19.51 14.32 -0.22
CA ASP A 117 -19.25 15.25 0.89
C ASP A 117 -19.14 16.74 0.48
N ARG A 118 -19.29 17.07 -0.81
CA ARG A 118 -19.19 18.44 -1.37
C ARG A 118 -20.52 19.05 -1.80
N LEU A 119 -21.66 18.41 -1.53
CA LEU A 119 -22.97 18.89 -1.99
C LEU A 119 -23.74 19.73 -0.95
N GLU A 120 -23.13 20.02 0.20
CA GLU A 120 -23.68 20.96 1.20
C GLU A 120 -22.81 22.22 1.28
N GLU A 121 -23.03 23.16 0.36
CA GLU A 121 -22.70 24.58 0.54
C GLU A 121 -23.66 25.46 -0.28
#